data_AF-A0A428NRE7-F1
#
_entry.id   AF-A0A428NRE7-F1
#
_cell.length_a   1.000
_cell.length_b   1.000
_cell.length_c   1.000
_cell.angle_alpha   90.00
_cell.angle_beta   90.00
_cell.angle_gamma   90.00
#
_symmetry.space_group_name_H-M   'P 1'
#
loop_
_entity.id
_entity.type
_entity.pdbx_description
1 polymer ?
#
loop_
_entity_poly.entity_id
_entity_poly.type
_entity_poly.pdbx_seq_one_letter_code
_entity_poly.pdbx_strand_id
1 'polypeptide(L)'
;MGFVAAPFKQLPAVTVNDQLFVHRRGFGLSMYVLAATLGSFIGPLATGFIVDGVGWRWVFWTFAITMAIVTGLAFFLEETGYNRDDGTSGDSGPPLHEPRTYAKRLKLVSDLKLPQSLGATIIQPIQLLVRPIIPWSACLYGFGIAWLSIMEFTSNTVFQSPLYGYNFSFTAVGLTSLSPLVGSMILFYVGGAGTDRFMFWQARRNGGIMEPESRIYAALVPGPIMSAGLVLY
;
A
#
# COMPACT_ATOMS: atom_id res chain seq x y z
N MET A 1 -19.18 -1.61 2.74
CA MET A 1 -17.75 -1.53 3.12
C MET A 1 -16.84 -1.11 1.97
N GLY A 2 -16.94 -1.70 0.76
CA GLY A 2 -16.01 -1.43 -0.34
C GLY A 2 -15.87 0.04 -0.77
N PHE A 3 -16.98 0.77 -0.90
CA PHE A 3 -16.95 2.18 -1.33
C PHE A 3 -16.27 3.11 -0.31
N VAL A 4 -16.43 2.85 0.99
CA VAL A 4 -15.81 3.66 2.07
C VAL A 4 -14.35 3.25 2.32
N ALA A 5 -14.01 1.99 2.07
CA ALA A 5 -12.66 1.48 2.28
C ALA A 5 -11.67 1.89 1.16
N ALA A 6 -12.15 2.17 -0.05
CA ALA A 6 -11.31 2.57 -1.18
C ALA A 6 -10.47 3.83 -0.90
N PRO A 7 -11.05 4.97 -0.50
CA PRO A 7 -10.25 6.16 -0.18
C PRO A 7 -9.32 5.90 1.01
N PHE A 8 -9.76 5.15 2.02
CA PHE A 8 -8.94 4.82 3.19
C PHE A 8 -7.66 4.05 2.81
N LYS A 9 -7.73 3.14 1.84
CA LYS A 9 -6.55 2.41 1.35
C LYS A 9 -5.63 3.25 0.46
N GLN A 10 -6.15 4.27 -0.21
CA GLN A 10 -5.40 5.07 -1.17
C GLN A 10 -4.73 6.30 -0.54
N LEU A 11 -5.35 6.92 0.47
CA LEU A 11 -4.84 8.12 1.11
C LEU A 11 -3.41 7.95 1.67
N PRO A 12 -3.06 6.88 2.40
CA PRO A 12 -1.70 6.70 2.91
C PRO A 12 -0.65 6.52 1.81
N ALA A 13 -1.02 5.87 0.70
CA ALA A 13 -0.11 5.71 -0.43
C ALA A 13 0.19 7.04 -1.12
N VAL A 14 -0.82 7.92 -1.21
CA VAL A 14 -0.67 9.27 -1.78
C VAL A 14 0.18 10.15 -0.88
N THR A 15 -0.07 10.15 0.44
CA THR A 15 0.71 10.98 1.38
C THR A 15 2.19 10.60 1.38
N VAL A 16 2.52 9.31 1.32
CA VAL A 16 3.92 8.84 1.19
C VAL A 16 4.57 9.33 -0.12
N ASN A 17 3.81 9.43 -1.21
CA ASN A 17 4.32 9.93 -2.49
C ASN A 17 4.65 11.43 -2.45
N ASP A 18 3.81 12.21 -1.76
CA ASP A 18 3.95 13.66 -1.67
C ASP A 18 5.11 14.09 -0.76
N GLN A 19 5.31 13.36 0.34
CA GLN A 19 6.36 13.65 1.34
C GLN A 19 7.77 13.25 0.88
N LEU A 20 7.90 12.25 0.01
CA LEU A 20 9.20 11.71 -0.38
C LEU A 20 9.72 12.29 -1.69
N PHE A 21 10.99 12.69 -1.69
CA PHE A 21 11.73 13.06 -2.90
C PHE A 21 11.86 11.88 -3.86
N VAL A 22 11.83 12.17 -5.17
CA VAL A 22 11.81 11.18 -6.27
C VAL A 22 12.81 10.03 -6.10
N HIS A 23 14.02 10.33 -5.62
CA HIS A 23 15.09 9.35 -5.39
C HIS A 23 14.83 8.33 -4.25
N ARG A 24 13.94 8.65 -3.29
CA ARG A 24 13.55 7.78 -2.16
C ARG A 24 12.11 7.26 -2.23
N ARG A 25 11.36 7.65 -3.28
CA ARG A 25 9.94 7.25 -3.43
C ARG A 25 9.76 5.73 -3.52
N GLY A 26 10.67 5.01 -4.18
CA GLY A 26 10.61 3.55 -4.31
C GLY A 26 10.66 2.84 -2.95
N PHE A 27 11.65 3.20 -2.12
CA PHE A 27 11.82 2.65 -0.78
C PHE A 27 10.64 2.98 0.17
N GLY A 28 10.11 4.20 0.11
CA GLY A 28 8.98 4.58 0.95
C GLY A 28 7.68 3.87 0.56
N LEU A 29 7.41 3.77 -0.75
CA LEU A 29 6.23 3.05 -1.24
C LEU A 29 6.33 1.55 -0.93
N SER A 30 7.53 0.97 -1.04
CA SER A 30 7.73 -0.44 -0.71
C SER A 30 7.56 -0.69 0.79
N MET A 31 8.08 0.17 1.67
CA MET A 31 7.87 0.07 3.12
C MET A 31 6.37 0.14 3.47
N TYR A 32 5.61 1.02 2.80
CA TYR A 32 4.16 1.07 2.94
C TYR A 32 3.48 -0.24 2.53
N VAL A 33 3.85 -0.79 1.37
CA VAL A 33 3.31 -2.06 0.89
C VAL A 33 3.67 -3.21 1.85
N LEU A 34 4.89 -3.24 2.40
CA LEU A 34 5.27 -4.22 3.43
C LEU A 34 4.39 -4.08 4.67
N ALA A 35 4.19 -2.86 5.18
CA ALA A 35 3.36 -2.66 6.36
C ALA A 35 1.91 -3.11 6.11
N ALA A 36 1.37 -2.80 4.92
CA ALA A 36 0.05 -3.27 4.49
C ALA A 36 -0.03 -4.80 4.40
N THR A 37 0.97 -5.45 3.81
CA THR A 37 1.03 -6.91 3.67
C THR A 37 1.17 -7.61 5.02
N LEU A 38 2.01 -7.10 5.93
CA LEU A 38 2.12 -7.62 7.29
C LEU A 38 0.77 -7.53 8.03
N GLY A 39 0.07 -6.40 7.90
CA GLY A 39 -1.26 -6.22 8.47
C GLY A 39 -2.28 -7.23 7.92
N SER A 40 -2.24 -7.50 6.62
CA SER A 40 -3.12 -8.47 5.96
C SER A 40 -2.92 -9.91 6.46
N PHE A 41 -1.71 -10.30 6.87
CA PHE A 41 -1.45 -11.66 7.38
C PHE A 41 -1.61 -11.78 8.91
N ILE A 42 -1.34 -10.71 9.66
CA ILE A 42 -1.57 -10.67 11.11
C ILE A 42 -3.08 -10.68 11.42
N GLY A 43 -3.91 -10.09 10.54
CA GLY A 43 -5.36 -10.05 10.70
C GLY A 43 -5.98 -11.44 10.89
N PRO A 44 -5.89 -12.34 9.89
CA PRO A 44 -6.38 -13.71 9.97
C PRO A 44 -5.84 -14.48 11.18
N LEU A 45 -4.55 -14.32 11.48
CA LEU A 45 -3.89 -14.94 12.64
C LEU A 45 -4.57 -14.52 13.95
N ALA A 46 -4.69 -13.20 14.19
CA ALA A 46 -5.32 -12.67 15.39
C ALA A 46 -6.80 -13.06 15.47
N THR A 47 -7.52 -13.03 14.35
CA THR A 47 -8.93 -13.45 14.31
C THR A 47 -9.11 -14.94 14.61
N GLY A 48 -8.18 -15.81 14.19
CA GLY A 48 -8.23 -17.23 14.50
C GLY A 48 -8.25 -17.50 16.01
N PHE A 49 -7.36 -16.83 16.76
CA PHE A 49 -7.32 -16.93 18.23
C PHE A 49 -8.56 -16.33 18.91
N ILE A 50 -9.08 -15.21 18.40
CA ILE A 50 -10.26 -14.55 18.99
C ILE A 50 -11.51 -15.41 18.81
N VAL A 51 -11.68 -16.03 17.64
CA VAL A 51 -12.84 -16.87 17.33
C VAL A 51 -12.86 -18.12 18.21
N ASP A 52 -11.70 -18.76 18.43
CA ASP A 52 -11.58 -19.97 19.25
C ASP A 52 -11.78 -19.67 20.75
N GLY A 53 -11.31 -18.51 21.23
CA GLY A 53 -11.39 -18.15 22.65
C GLY A 53 -12.71 -17.49 23.09
N VAL A 54 -13.19 -16.49 22.36
CA VAL A 54 -14.28 -15.58 22.79
C VAL A 54 -15.47 -15.55 21.80
N GLY A 55 -15.30 -16.19 20.64
CA GLY A 55 -16.32 -16.32 19.60
C GLY A 55 -16.29 -15.23 18.52
N TRP A 56 -16.96 -15.52 17.40
CA TRP A 56 -16.89 -14.72 16.17
C TRP A 56 -17.40 -13.28 16.29
N ARG A 57 -18.31 -12.99 17.22
CA ARG A 57 -18.89 -11.63 17.40
C ARG A 57 -17.84 -10.63 17.88
N TRP A 58 -16.87 -11.09 18.68
CA TRP A 58 -15.80 -10.25 19.23
C TRP A 58 -14.77 -9.81 18.18
N VAL A 59 -14.74 -10.46 17.02
CA VAL A 59 -13.92 -10.02 15.88
C VAL A 59 -14.37 -8.64 15.38
N PHE A 60 -15.67 -8.38 15.34
CA PHE A 60 -16.18 -7.07 14.91
C PHE A 60 -15.90 -5.97 15.94
N TRP A 61 -15.99 -6.29 17.23
CA TRP A 61 -15.69 -5.34 18.30
C TRP A 61 -14.21 -4.96 18.33
N THR A 62 -13.32 -5.94 18.19
CA THR A 62 -11.87 -5.67 18.14
C THR A 62 -11.49 -4.81 16.92
N PHE A 63 -12.10 -5.05 15.75
CA PHE A 63 -11.90 -4.20 14.57
C PHE A 63 -12.44 -2.77 14.76
N ALA A 64 -13.58 -2.62 15.44
CA ALA A 64 -14.15 -1.30 15.74
C ALA A 64 -13.23 -0.50 16.70
N ILE A 65 -12.68 -1.16 17.72
CA ILE A 65 -11.78 -0.53 18.69
C ILE A 65 -10.48 -0.09 18.02
N THR A 66 -9.87 -0.94 17.19
CA THR A 66 -8.61 -0.58 16.51
C THR A 66 -8.81 0.58 15.54
N MET A 67 -9.91 0.61 14.79
CA MET A 67 -10.25 1.75 13.92
C MET A 67 -10.51 3.04 14.71
N ALA A 68 -11.16 2.94 15.87
CA ALA A 68 -11.37 4.10 16.74
C ALA A 68 -10.04 4.65 17.30
N ILE A 69 -9.11 3.77 17.69
CA ILE A 69 -7.77 4.16 18.15
C ILE A 69 -6.98 4.84 17.03
N VAL A 70 -6.97 4.27 15.81
CA VAL A 70 -6.27 4.87 14.67
C VAL A 70 -6.84 6.23 14.32
N THR A 71 -8.17 6.38 14.36
CA THR A 71 -8.83 7.67 14.14
C THR A 71 -8.49 8.67 15.25
N GLY A 72 -8.46 8.22 16.51
CA GLY A 72 -8.04 9.04 17.65
C GLY A 72 -6.59 9.50 17.54
N LEU A 73 -5.67 8.63 17.11
CA LEU A 73 -4.27 8.97 16.86
C LEU A 73 -4.11 9.95 15.70
N ALA A 74 -4.95 9.84 14.66
CA ALA A 74 -4.92 10.75 13.52
C ALA A 74 -5.19 12.21 13.94
N PHE A 75 -5.98 12.46 14.99
CA PHE A 75 -6.16 13.82 15.54
C PHE A 75 -4.90 14.42 16.18
N PHE A 76 -3.91 13.58 16.53
CA PHE A 76 -2.63 14.01 17.10
C PHE A 76 -1.50 14.06 16.08
N LEU A 77 -1.71 13.55 14.85
CA LEU A 77 -0.71 13.68 13.78
C LEU A 77 -0.83 15.06 13.11
N GLU A 78 0.30 15.75 13.01
CA GLU A 78 0.43 17.03 12.31
C GLU A 78 0.10 16.84 10.81
N GLU A 79 -0.69 17.75 10.23
CA GLU A 79 -1.06 17.67 8.80
C GLU A 79 0.19 17.64 7.93
N THR A 80 0.32 16.60 7.10
CA THR A 80 1.45 16.38 6.19
C THR A 80 1.38 17.30 4.97
N GLY A 81 1.35 18.62 5.19
CA GLY A 81 1.46 19.63 4.15
C GLY A 81 2.93 20.00 3.92
N TYR A 82 3.62 19.28 3.04
CA TYR A 82 4.97 19.67 2.60
C TYR A 82 4.85 20.81 1.58
N ASN A 83 4.96 22.06 2.04
CA ASN A 83 5.02 23.22 1.14
C ASN A 83 6.42 23.28 0.52
N ARG A 84 6.57 22.81 -0.73
CA ARG A 84 7.75 23.12 -1.53
C ARG A 84 7.64 24.60 -1.90
N ASP A 85 8.37 25.45 -1.19
CA ASP A 85 8.60 26.80 -1.66
C ASP A 85 9.46 26.69 -2.94
N ASP A 86 8.80 26.73 -4.09
CA ASP A 86 9.46 26.85 -5.38
C ASP A 86 10.24 28.18 -5.37
N GLY A 87 11.56 28.06 -5.35
CA GLY A 87 12.50 29.17 -5.44
C GLY A 87 12.45 29.85 -6.80
N THR A 88 11.39 30.59 -7.07
CA THR A 88 11.30 31.54 -8.19
C THR A 88 10.83 32.90 -7.69
N SER A 89 11.73 33.57 -6.98
CA SER A 89 11.84 35.02 -7.06
C SER A 89 13.31 35.35 -6.92
N GLY A 90 13.86 35.96 -7.97
CA GLY A 90 15.23 36.42 -7.98
C GLY A 90 15.50 37.42 -6.86
N ASP A 91 16.78 37.47 -6.53
CA ASP A 91 17.52 38.55 -5.90
C ASP A 91 17.59 38.60 -4.35
N SER A 92 18.85 38.50 -3.89
CA SER A 92 19.49 38.97 -2.65
C SER A 92 18.85 38.69 -1.26
N GLY A 93 19.37 37.65 -0.59
CA GLY A 93 19.41 37.54 0.88
C GLY A 93 19.46 36.08 1.37
N PRO A 94 20.27 35.72 2.39
CA PRO A 94 20.18 34.39 3.00
C PRO A 94 18.80 34.22 3.63
N PRO A 95 18.07 33.11 3.39
CA PRO A 95 16.72 32.92 3.88
C PRO A 95 16.74 32.83 5.41
N LEU A 96 16.32 33.90 6.09
CA LEU A 96 16.01 33.88 7.51
C LEU A 96 14.72 33.06 7.70
N HIS A 97 14.91 31.77 7.98
CA HIS A 97 13.84 30.86 8.36
C HIS A 97 13.31 31.28 9.74
N GLU A 98 12.20 32.01 9.77
CA GLU A 98 11.51 32.34 11.01
C GLU A 98 10.76 31.09 11.51
N PRO A 99 11.09 30.52 12.69
CA PRO A 99 10.45 29.30 13.17
C PRO A 99 9.01 29.60 13.57
N ARG A 100 8.06 29.26 12.69
CA ARG A 100 6.63 29.40 12.98
C ARG A 100 6.21 28.50 14.13
N THR A 101 5.70 29.11 15.19
CA THR A 101 5.15 28.47 16.40
C THR A 101 4.06 27.45 16.08
N TYR A 102 4.18 26.28 16.70
CA TYR A 102 3.33 25.08 16.61
C TYR A 102 1.82 25.36 16.52
N ALA A 103 1.31 26.34 17.27
CA ALA A 103 -0.11 26.71 17.28
C ALA A 103 -0.64 27.29 15.93
N LYS A 104 0.22 27.90 15.11
CA LYS A 104 -0.15 28.40 13.77
C LYS A 104 -0.05 27.34 12.66
N ARG A 105 0.55 26.18 12.94
CA ARG A 105 0.62 25.01 12.02
C ARG A 105 -0.57 24.08 12.17
N LEU A 106 -1.30 24.18 13.27
CA LEU A 106 -2.52 23.41 13.59
C LEU A 106 -3.78 23.91 12.87
N LYS A 107 -3.65 24.60 11.73
CA LYS A 107 -4.81 24.97 10.91
C LYS A 107 -5.26 23.71 10.15
N LEU A 108 -6.37 23.12 10.61
CA LEU A 108 -7.13 21.99 10.02
C LEU A 108 -7.55 22.21 8.54
N VAL A 109 -7.44 23.44 8.07
CA VAL A 109 -7.63 23.82 6.68
C VAL A 109 -6.43 24.69 6.33
N SER A 110 -5.37 24.06 5.89
CA SER A 110 -4.29 24.72 5.18
C SER A 110 -4.90 25.48 3.98
N ASP A 111 -4.47 26.73 3.75
CA ASP A 111 -4.89 27.58 2.63
C ASP A 111 -4.38 26.96 1.31
N LEU A 112 -4.98 25.84 0.92
CA LEU A 112 -4.69 25.10 -0.30
C LEU A 112 -5.12 26.00 -1.45
N LYS A 113 -4.14 26.48 -2.24
CA LYS A 113 -4.41 27.10 -3.54
C LYS A 113 -5.07 26.04 -4.42
N LEU A 114 -6.40 25.96 -4.40
CA LEU A 114 -7.16 25.09 -5.29
C LEU A 114 -6.75 25.43 -6.74
N PRO A 115 -6.24 24.47 -7.53
CA PRO A 115 -5.97 24.72 -8.93
C PRO A 115 -7.27 25.13 -9.63
N GLN A 116 -7.18 26.12 -10.50
CA GLN A 116 -8.25 26.98 -11.01
C GLN A 116 -9.39 26.31 -11.81
N SER A 117 -9.59 24.99 -11.74
CA SER A 117 -10.72 24.32 -12.38
C SER A 117 -11.05 22.97 -11.73
N LEU A 118 -11.94 22.98 -10.74
CA LEU A 118 -12.50 21.76 -10.12
C LEU A 118 -13.10 20.79 -11.16
N GLY A 119 -13.65 21.32 -12.25
CA GLY A 119 -14.20 20.51 -13.35
C GLY A 119 -13.14 19.71 -14.13
N ALA A 120 -11.95 20.27 -14.35
CA ALA A 120 -10.88 19.56 -15.04
C ALA A 120 -10.31 18.43 -14.15
N THR A 121 -10.23 18.65 -12.84
CA THR A 121 -9.79 17.64 -11.86
C THR A 121 -10.75 16.44 -11.81
N ILE A 122 -12.05 16.64 -12.03
CA ILE A 122 -13.05 15.55 -12.08
C ILE A 122 -12.96 14.77 -13.40
N ILE A 123 -12.65 15.43 -14.52
CA ILE A 123 -12.61 14.81 -15.85
C ILE A 123 -11.25 14.14 -16.14
N GLN A 124 -10.17 14.62 -15.51
CA GLN A 124 -8.82 14.06 -15.63
C GLN A 124 -8.72 12.55 -15.35
N PRO A 125 -9.31 11.97 -14.28
CA PRO A 125 -9.27 10.52 -14.05
C PRO A 125 -10.01 9.72 -15.14
N ILE A 126 -11.09 10.28 -15.71
CA ILE A 126 -11.84 9.64 -16.80
C ILE A 126 -11.00 9.63 -18.08
N GLN A 127 -10.32 10.74 -18.40
CA GLN A 127 -9.41 10.82 -19.55
C GLN A 127 -8.18 9.90 -19.39
N LEU A 128 -7.71 9.71 -18.16
CA LEU A 128 -6.64 8.77 -17.85
C LEU A 128 -7.09 7.32 -18.11
N LEU A 129 -8.31 6.94 -17.71
CA LEU A 129 -8.84 5.57 -17.94
C LEU A 129 -8.92 5.19 -19.43
N VAL A 130 -9.08 6.15 -20.33
CA VAL A 130 -9.11 5.92 -21.79
C VAL A 130 -7.72 5.55 -22.34
N ARG A 131 -6.63 5.88 -21.64
CA ARG A 131 -5.28 5.49 -22.05
C ARG A 131 -5.11 3.98 -21.84
N PRO A 132 -4.86 3.18 -22.90
CA PRO A 132 -4.94 1.71 -22.84
C PRO A 132 -3.99 1.06 -21.81
N ILE A 133 -2.91 1.75 -21.46
CA ILE A 133 -1.96 1.28 -20.46
C ILE A 133 -2.55 1.22 -19.03
N ILE A 134 -3.50 2.11 -18.71
CA ILE A 134 -4.11 2.20 -17.38
C ILE A 134 -5.08 1.04 -17.11
N PRO A 135 -6.10 0.76 -17.95
CA PRO A 135 -6.98 -0.39 -17.74
C PRO A 135 -6.20 -1.70 -17.83
N TRP A 136 -5.18 -1.81 -18.69
CA TRP A 136 -4.28 -2.97 -18.69
C TRP A 136 -3.58 -3.18 -17.34
N SER A 137 -2.96 -2.13 -16.79
CA SER A 137 -2.31 -2.20 -15.47
C SER A 137 -3.30 -2.47 -14.32
N ALA A 138 -4.50 -1.91 -14.41
CA ALA A 138 -5.57 -2.13 -13.44
C ALA A 138 -6.08 -3.58 -13.48
N CYS A 139 -6.20 -4.16 -14.68
CA CYS A 139 -6.55 -5.57 -14.85
C CYS A 139 -5.48 -6.49 -14.26
N LEU A 140 -4.20 -6.25 -14.54
CA LEU A 140 -3.11 -7.06 -13.97
C LEU A 140 -3.08 -6.98 -12.44
N TYR A 141 -3.21 -5.78 -11.87
CA TYR A 141 -3.26 -5.59 -10.43
C TYR A 141 -4.50 -6.23 -9.80
N GLY A 142 -5.68 -6.04 -10.41
CA GLY A 142 -6.94 -6.62 -9.96
C GLY A 142 -6.93 -8.15 -10.00
N PHE A 143 -6.37 -8.74 -11.05
CA PHE A 143 -6.19 -10.19 -11.17
C PHE A 143 -5.25 -10.72 -10.08
N GLY A 144 -4.15 -10.02 -9.79
CA GLY A 144 -3.24 -10.40 -8.71
C GLY A 144 -3.91 -10.40 -7.32
N ILE A 145 -4.71 -9.38 -7.01
CA ILE A 145 -5.45 -9.30 -5.74
C ILE A 145 -6.57 -10.34 -5.65
N ALA A 146 -7.31 -10.55 -6.74
CA ALA A 146 -8.35 -11.58 -6.80
C ALA A 146 -7.75 -12.97 -6.56
N TRP A 147 -6.57 -13.24 -7.14
CA TRP A 147 -5.86 -14.49 -6.94
C TRP A 147 -5.48 -14.74 -5.48
N LEU A 148 -4.87 -13.75 -4.81
CA LEU A 148 -4.54 -13.85 -3.38
C LEU A 148 -5.79 -14.12 -2.53
N SER A 149 -6.91 -13.49 -2.87
CA SER A 149 -8.19 -13.68 -2.17
C SER A 149 -8.75 -15.09 -2.35
N ILE A 150 -8.61 -15.68 -3.55
CA ILE A 150 -9.05 -17.06 -3.83
C ILE A 150 -8.23 -18.06 -3.01
N MET A 151 -6.91 -17.86 -2.91
CA MET A 151 -6.04 -18.72 -2.10
C MET A 151 -6.43 -18.67 -0.61
N GLU A 152 -6.63 -17.46 -0.06
CA GLU A 152 -7.07 -17.29 1.33
C GLU A 152 -8.43 -17.95 1.59
N PHE A 153 -9.41 -17.76 0.70
CA PHE A 153 -10.73 -18.33 0.86
C PHE A 153 -10.73 -19.87 0.74
N THR A 154 -9.99 -20.39 -0.25
CA THR A 154 -9.89 -21.85 -0.45
C THR A 154 -9.18 -22.51 0.72
N SER A 155 -8.11 -21.89 1.23
CA SER A 155 -7.41 -22.38 2.43
C SER A 155 -8.34 -22.44 3.64
N ASN A 156 -9.10 -21.38 3.91
CA ASN A 156 -10.04 -21.35 5.04
C ASN A 156 -11.17 -22.38 4.90
N THR A 157 -11.72 -22.54 3.70
CA THR A 157 -12.84 -23.47 3.48
C THR A 157 -12.41 -24.93 3.44
N VAL A 158 -11.25 -25.26 2.84
CA VAL A 158 -10.76 -26.64 2.75
C VAL A 158 -10.21 -27.12 4.10
N PHE A 159 -9.46 -26.28 4.83
CA PHE A 159 -8.86 -26.69 6.11
C PHE A 159 -9.84 -26.73 7.29
N GLN A 160 -10.99 -26.09 7.19
CA GLN A 160 -12.05 -26.16 8.20
C GLN A 160 -13.16 -27.16 7.85
N SER A 161 -13.15 -27.70 6.63
CA SER A 161 -14.20 -28.56 6.11
C SER A 161 -14.07 -29.99 6.65
N PRO A 162 -15.11 -30.53 7.33
CA PRO A 162 -15.14 -31.94 7.74
C PRO A 162 -15.17 -32.92 6.56
N LEU A 163 -15.52 -32.46 5.35
CA LEU A 163 -15.67 -33.30 4.16
C LEU A 163 -14.32 -33.74 3.56
N TYR A 164 -13.24 -33.03 3.83
CA TYR A 164 -11.90 -33.33 3.31
C TYR A 164 -10.96 -33.97 4.34
N GLY A 165 -11.47 -34.33 5.53
CA GLY A 165 -10.70 -35.00 6.59
C GLY A 165 -9.77 -34.08 7.39
N TYR A 166 -9.66 -32.80 7.02
CA TYR A 166 -8.92 -31.77 7.75
C TYR A 166 -9.87 -31.02 8.67
N ASN A 167 -9.99 -31.46 9.93
CA ASN A 167 -10.75 -30.78 10.97
C ASN A 167 -9.83 -29.81 11.74
N PHE A 168 -9.23 -28.83 11.07
CA PHE A 168 -8.39 -27.87 11.78
C PHE A 168 -9.24 -26.85 12.56
N SER A 169 -8.87 -26.60 13.81
CA SER A 169 -9.43 -25.48 14.60
C SER A 169 -9.12 -24.14 13.91
N PHE A 170 -9.96 -23.13 14.15
CA PHE A 170 -9.77 -21.75 13.70
C PHE A 170 -8.36 -21.22 14.03
N THR A 171 -7.79 -21.63 15.17
CA THR A 171 -6.42 -21.28 15.56
C THR A 171 -5.37 -21.87 14.63
N ALA A 172 -5.52 -23.15 14.25
CA ALA A 172 -4.59 -23.83 13.35
C ALA A 172 -4.66 -23.26 11.93
N VAL A 173 -5.84 -22.88 11.47
CA VAL A 173 -6.03 -22.19 10.18
C VAL A 173 -5.48 -20.77 10.22
N GLY A 174 -5.60 -20.05 11.34
CA GLY A 174 -4.91 -18.77 11.52
C GLY A 174 -3.39 -18.90 11.44
N LEU A 175 -2.83 -20.00 11.97
CA LEU A 175 -1.39 -20.26 11.99
C LEU A 175 -0.78 -20.46 10.60
N THR A 176 -1.55 -20.95 9.62
CA THR A 176 -1.08 -21.10 8.23
C THR A 176 -0.70 -19.76 7.59
N SER A 177 -1.27 -18.65 8.10
CA SER A 177 -0.96 -17.28 7.66
C SER A 177 0.46 -16.83 8.03
N LEU A 178 1.16 -17.53 8.94
CA LEU A 178 2.57 -17.26 9.26
C LEU A 178 3.51 -17.57 8.10
N SER A 179 3.21 -18.58 7.28
CA SER A 179 4.05 -18.94 6.13
C SER A 179 4.07 -17.84 5.07
N PRO A 180 2.92 -17.34 4.56
CA PRO A 180 2.87 -16.16 3.69
C PRO A 180 3.49 -14.92 4.32
N LEU A 181 3.37 -14.73 5.64
CA LEU A 181 4.00 -13.61 6.34
C LEU A 181 5.52 -13.65 6.20
N VAL A 182 6.16 -14.77 6.53
CA VAL A 182 7.63 -14.91 6.40
C VAL A 182 8.05 -14.83 4.94
N GLY A 183 7.31 -15.46 4.03
CA GLY A 183 7.53 -15.37 2.59
C GLY A 183 7.51 -13.92 2.10
N SER A 184 6.53 -13.13 2.54
CA SER A 184 6.40 -11.72 2.16
C SER A 184 7.55 -10.85 2.67
N MET A 185 8.10 -11.14 3.85
CA MET A 185 9.26 -10.41 4.39
C MET A 185 10.53 -10.68 3.56
N ILE A 186 10.75 -11.94 3.17
CA ILE A 186 11.88 -12.32 2.32
C ILE A 186 11.70 -11.71 0.92
N LEU A 187 10.49 -11.81 0.36
CA LEU A 187 10.18 -11.28 -0.96
C LEU A 187 10.19 -9.76 -1.01
N PHE A 188 9.92 -9.08 0.11
CA PHE A 188 10.12 -7.64 0.20
C PHE A 188 11.60 -7.27 0.11
N TYR A 189 12.47 -7.98 0.84
CA TYR A 189 13.89 -7.69 0.81
C TYR A 189 14.50 -7.99 -0.58
N VAL A 190 14.13 -9.13 -1.17
CA VAL A 190 14.63 -9.54 -2.49
C VAL A 190 13.95 -8.74 -3.61
N GLY A 191 12.64 -8.59 -3.57
CA GLY A 191 11.84 -7.92 -4.59
C GLY A 191 11.95 -6.40 -4.51
N GLY A 192 11.79 -5.79 -3.34
CA GLY A 192 11.90 -4.34 -3.17
C GLY A 192 13.33 -3.84 -3.42
N ALA A 193 14.30 -4.29 -2.63
CA ALA A 193 15.69 -3.86 -2.80
C ALA A 193 16.31 -4.39 -4.10
N GLY A 194 15.91 -5.57 -4.58
CA GLY A 194 16.41 -6.13 -5.83
C GLY A 194 15.87 -5.42 -7.08
N THR A 195 14.59 -5.07 -7.12
CA THR A 195 14.03 -4.29 -8.25
C THR A 195 14.60 -2.88 -8.29
N ASP A 196 14.74 -2.21 -7.15
CA ASP A 196 15.39 -0.89 -7.09
C ASP A 196 16.85 -0.96 -7.55
N ARG A 197 17.62 -1.98 -7.13
CA ARG A 197 18.99 -2.20 -7.60
C ARG A 197 19.06 -2.50 -9.09
N PHE A 198 18.12 -3.29 -9.62
CA PHE A 198 18.04 -3.59 -11.04
C PHE A 198 17.78 -2.34 -11.87
N MET A 199 16.84 -1.49 -11.42
CA MET A 199 16.55 -0.20 -12.06
C MET A 199 17.75 0.74 -12.03
N PHE A 200 18.46 0.84 -10.90
CA PHE A 200 19.69 1.65 -10.83
C PHE A 200 20.81 1.10 -11.72
N TRP A 201 20.94 -0.22 -11.82
CA TRP A 201 21.91 -0.87 -12.71
C TRP A 201 21.61 -0.59 -14.18
N GLN A 202 20.34 -0.66 -14.59
CA GLN A 202 19.93 -0.35 -15.96
C GLN A 202 20.09 1.14 -16.27
N ALA A 203 19.74 2.03 -15.32
CA ALA A 203 19.94 3.47 -15.46
C ALA A 203 21.42 3.84 -15.64
N ARG A 204 22.34 3.14 -14.95
CA ARG A 204 23.79 3.33 -15.13
C ARG A 204 24.28 2.89 -16.52
N ARG A 205 23.63 1.91 -17.14
CA ARG A 205 23.95 1.46 -18.51
C ARG A 205 23.38 2.39 -19.59
N ASN A 206 22.25 3.04 -19.32
CA ASN A 206 21.60 3.97 -20.25
C ASN A 206 21.99 5.45 -20.01
N GLY A 207 23.23 5.71 -19.57
CA GLY A 207 23.74 7.09 -19.45
C GLY A 207 23.06 7.94 -18.37
N GLY A 208 22.43 7.32 -17.36
CA GLY A 208 21.78 8.03 -16.25
C GLY A 208 20.30 8.33 -16.48
N ILE A 209 19.73 7.95 -17.62
CA ILE A 209 18.31 8.14 -17.92
C ILE A 209 17.54 6.89 -17.48
N MET A 210 16.60 7.07 -16.54
CA MET A 210 15.63 6.03 -16.17
C MET A 210 14.47 6.05 -17.16
N GLU A 211 14.49 5.14 -18.13
CA GLU A 211 13.37 4.96 -19.04
C GLU A 211 12.19 4.27 -18.31
N PRO A 212 10.94 4.73 -18.53
CA PRO A 212 9.74 4.12 -17.94
C PRO A 212 9.59 2.61 -18.24
N GLU A 213 10.18 2.14 -19.35
CA GLU A 213 10.12 0.75 -19.82
C GLU A 213 10.85 -0.23 -18.90
N SER A 214 11.86 0.23 -18.16
CA SER A 214 12.56 -0.55 -17.13
C SER A 214 11.62 -1.18 -16.09
N ARG A 215 10.51 -0.50 -15.80
CA ARG A 215 9.48 -0.98 -14.87
C ARG A 215 8.66 -2.13 -15.44
N ILE A 216 8.44 -2.16 -16.75
CA ILE A 216 7.72 -3.24 -17.43
C ILE A 216 8.57 -4.52 -17.37
N TYR A 217 9.88 -4.41 -17.62
CA TYR A 217 10.81 -5.55 -17.47
C TYR A 217 10.85 -6.07 -16.03
N ALA A 218 10.89 -5.17 -15.04
CA ALA A 218 10.81 -5.55 -13.63
C ALA A 218 9.48 -6.22 -13.26
N ALA A 219 8.38 -5.87 -13.92
CA ALA A 219 7.07 -6.50 -13.75
C ALA A 219 6.92 -7.84 -14.49
N LEU A 220 7.71 -8.09 -15.54
CA LEU A 220 7.67 -9.33 -16.31
C LEU A 220 8.26 -10.53 -15.54
N VAL A 221 9.23 -10.28 -14.65
CA VAL A 221 9.90 -11.32 -13.83
C VAL A 221 8.98 -11.97 -12.78
N PRO A 222 8.17 -11.23 -11.99
CA PRO A 222 7.27 -11.85 -11.01
C PRO A 222 6.10 -12.60 -11.64
N GLY A 223 5.67 -12.27 -12.86
CA GLY A 223 4.54 -12.93 -13.53
C GLY A 223 4.66 -14.46 -13.61
N PRO A 224 5.75 -15.00 -14.20
CA PRO A 224 6.01 -16.43 -14.25
C PRO A 224 6.17 -17.07 -12.87
N ILE A 225 6.75 -16.37 -11.90
CA ILE A 225 6.94 -16.85 -10.52
C ILE A 225 5.57 -17.02 -9.84
N MET A 226 4.65 -16.07 -10.04
CA MET A 226 3.28 -16.17 -9.55
C MET A 226 2.53 -17.35 -10.19
N SER A 227 2.70 -17.55 -11.50
CA SER A 227 2.11 -18.70 -12.20
C SER A 227 2.70 -20.04 -11.75
N ALA A 228 4.00 -20.10 -11.43
CA ALA A 228 4.63 -21.31 -10.89
C ALA A 228 4.15 -21.63 -9.48
N GLY A 229 3.94 -20.60 -8.64
CA GLY A 229 3.33 -20.77 -7.31
C GLY A 229 1.91 -21.36 -7.37
N LEU A 230 1.16 -21.04 -8.43
CA LEU A 230 -0.20 -21.56 -8.67
C LEU A 230 -0.21 -23.05 -9.03
N VAL A 231 0.83 -23.56 -9.69
CA VAL A 231 0.92 -24.99 -10.04
C VAL A 231 1.36 -25.85 -8.85
N LEU A 232 2.03 -25.23 -7.87
CA LEU A 232 2.53 -25.91 -6.67
C LEU A 232 1.55 -25.90 -5.49
N TYR A 233 0.53 -25.03 -5.50
CA TYR A 233 -0.53 -24.96 -4.49
C TYR A 233 -1.63 -25.98 -4.76
#